data_AF-A0A090X603-F1
#
_entry.id   AF-A0A090X603-F1
#
_cell.length_a   1.000
_cell.length_b   1.000
_cell.length_c   1.000
_cell.angle_alpha   90.00
_cell.angle_beta   90.00
_cell.angle_gamma   90.00
#
_symmetry.space_group_name_H-M   'P 1'
#
loop_
_entity.id
_entity.type
_entity.pdbx_description
1 polymer ?
#
loop_
_entity_poly.entity_id
_entity_poly.type
_entity_poly.pdbx_seq_one_letter_code
_entity_poly.pdbx_strand_id
1 'polypeptide(L)'
;MSELKEKKSLLQKIVAIVLGFGPGIFAIGYTIGTGSVTSMIVAGSKFNMQLLWVLLISCIFSGVLMFAYGNYALLTSETALYGFKKHLKFGKTLAILIIVGITFGQWNSLMGDFRDFIKYYL
;
A
#
# COMPACT_ATOMS: atom_id res chain seq x y z
N MET A 1 -36.55 8.35 37.01
CA MET A 1 -35.16 8.51 37.47
C MET A 1 -34.26 8.52 36.23
N SER A 2 -33.68 9.68 35.93
CA SER A 2 -32.49 9.94 35.09
C SER A 2 -32.41 9.40 33.65
N GLU A 3 -32.96 10.20 32.73
CA GLU A 3 -32.28 10.82 31.58
C GLU A 3 -30.76 10.53 31.44
N LEU A 4 -30.36 9.76 30.42
CA LEU A 4 -29.01 9.82 29.82
C LEU A 4 -29.12 9.80 28.28
N LYS A 5 -29.89 10.76 27.76
CA LYS A 5 -29.92 11.15 26.36
C LYS A 5 -28.76 12.14 26.15
N GLU A 6 -28.13 12.14 24.97
CA GLU A 6 -27.44 13.32 24.41
C GLU A 6 -25.93 13.59 24.66
N LYS A 7 -25.03 12.58 24.56
CA LYS A 7 -23.60 12.85 24.22
C LYS A 7 -22.98 11.96 23.14
N LYS A 8 -23.80 11.17 22.44
CA LYS A 8 -23.32 10.19 21.46
C LYS A 8 -23.07 10.75 20.05
N SER A 9 -23.65 11.88 19.66
CA SER A 9 -23.65 12.33 18.25
C SER A 9 -22.29 12.83 17.71
N LEU A 10 -21.55 13.65 18.47
CA LEU A 10 -20.28 14.22 17.99
C LEU A 10 -19.10 13.28 18.18
N LEU A 11 -19.01 12.59 19.32
CA LEU A 11 -17.96 11.60 19.56
C LEU A 11 -18.11 10.38 18.64
N GLN A 12 -19.32 9.89 18.38
CA GLN A 12 -19.51 8.81 17.40
C GLN A 12 -19.17 9.26 15.96
N LYS A 13 -19.43 10.51 15.59
CA LYS A 13 -18.99 11.04 14.29
C LYS A 13 -17.47 11.09 14.17
N ILE A 14 -16.77 11.60 15.18
CA ILE A 14 -15.30 11.65 15.18
C ILE A 14 -14.72 10.25 15.15
N VAL A 15 -15.24 9.32 15.96
CA VAL A 15 -14.81 7.92 15.99
C VAL A 15 -15.11 7.22 14.65
N ALA A 16 -16.26 7.47 14.02
CA ALA A 16 -16.59 6.93 12.71
C ALA A 16 -15.67 7.46 11.60
N ILE A 17 -15.29 8.74 11.66
CA ILE A 17 -14.32 9.33 10.74
C ILE A 17 -12.95 8.66 10.92
N VAL A 18 -12.46 8.56 12.16
CA VAL A 18 -11.18 7.90 12.48
C VAL A 18 -11.18 6.43 12.07
N LEU A 19 -12.27 5.70 12.31
CA LEU A 19 -12.44 4.32 11.86
C LEU A 19 -12.46 4.18 10.33
N GLY A 20 -13.02 5.16 9.62
CA GLY A 20 -13.00 5.22 8.16
C GLY A 20 -11.59 5.45 7.59
N PHE A 21 -10.75 6.21 8.28
CA PHE A 21 -9.35 6.44 7.89
C PHE A 21 -8.40 5.31 8.27
N GLY A 22 -8.73 4.52 9.30
CA GLY A 22 -7.95 3.38 9.78
C GLY A 22 -7.42 2.44 8.68
N PRO A 23 -8.29 1.85 7.83
CA PRO A 23 -7.85 0.93 6.78
C PRO A 23 -6.98 1.60 5.70
N GLY A 24 -7.22 2.89 5.42
CA GLY A 24 -6.43 3.66 4.45
C GLY A 24 -5.01 3.94 4.95
N ILE A 25 -4.87 4.39 6.20
CA ILE A 25 -3.56 4.66 6.82
C ILE A 25 -2.76 3.36 6.97
N PHE A 26 -3.42 2.26 7.36
CA PHE A 26 -2.77 0.96 7.48
C PHE A 26 -2.25 0.47 6.13
N ALA A 27 -3.04 0.57 5.06
CA ALA A 27 -2.60 0.16 3.72
C ALA A 27 -1.35 0.92 3.25
N ILE A 28 -1.27 2.22 3.52
CA ILE A 28 -0.07 3.04 3.20
C ILE A 28 1.11 2.65 4.10
N GLY A 29 0.88 2.40 5.38
CA GLY A 29 1.93 1.97 6.31
C GLY A 29 2.57 0.62 5.96
N TYR A 30 1.83 -0.28 5.30
CA TYR A 30 2.38 -1.54 4.79
C TYR A 30 3.18 -1.37 3.50
N THR A 31 2.89 -0.35 2.69
CA THR A 31 3.60 -0.11 1.43
C THR A 31 4.82 0.79 1.61
N ILE A 32 4.82 1.69 2.60
CA ILE A 32 5.92 2.61 2.88
C ILE A 32 6.65 2.18 4.16
N GLY A 33 7.73 1.42 3.97
CA GLY A 33 8.62 0.98 5.05
C GLY A 33 9.87 1.85 5.20
N THR A 34 10.63 1.64 6.28
CA THR A 34 11.90 2.34 6.53
C THR A 34 12.90 2.15 5.39
N GLY A 35 13.00 0.94 4.83
CA GLY A 35 13.87 0.63 3.68
C GLY A 35 13.55 1.47 2.43
N SER A 36 12.27 1.60 2.08
CA SER A 36 11.84 2.44 0.96
C SER A 36 12.11 3.93 1.19
N VAL A 37 12.06 4.41 2.43
CA VAL A 37 12.39 5.81 2.77
C VAL A 37 13.90 6.04 2.69
N THR A 38 14.73 5.11 3.17
CA THR A 38 16.18 5.22 3.08
C THR A 38 16.68 5.18 1.63
N SER A 39 16.16 4.28 0.80
CA SER A 39 16.54 4.21 -0.61
C SER A 39 16.05 5.43 -1.39
N MET A 40 14.90 6.01 -1.03
CA MET A 40 14.43 7.28 -1.59
C MET A 40 15.36 8.46 -1.24
N ILE A 41 15.88 8.52 -0.01
CA ILE A 41 16.87 9.54 0.39
C ILE A 41 18.18 9.35 -0.38
N VAL A 42 18.67 8.11 -0.50
CA VAL A 42 19.90 7.81 -1.25
C VAL A 42 19.73 8.15 -2.73
N ALA A 43 18.59 7.81 -3.34
CA ALA A 43 18.29 8.17 -4.73
C ALA A 43 18.21 9.69 -4.90
N GLY A 44 17.58 10.41 -3.97
CA GLY A 44 17.53 11.87 -3.96
C GLY A 44 18.92 12.52 -3.87
N SER A 45 19.84 11.93 -3.10
CA SER A 45 21.22 12.42 -3.02
C SER A 45 22.03 12.21 -4.32
N LYS A 46 21.76 11.13 -5.07
CA LYS A 46 22.49 10.79 -6.31
C LYS A 46 21.94 11.48 -7.55
N PHE A 47 20.62 11.64 -7.64
CA PHE A 47 19.92 12.12 -8.83
C PHE A 47 19.20 13.46 -8.60
N ASN A 48 19.37 14.08 -7.42
CA ASN A 48 18.79 15.37 -7.06
C ASN A 48 17.28 15.43 -7.36
N MET A 49 16.82 16.51 -7.99
CA MET A 49 15.41 16.81 -8.28
C MET A 49 14.88 16.08 -9.52
N GLN A 50 15.70 15.31 -10.23
CA GLN A 50 15.28 14.68 -11.50
C GLN A 50 14.24 13.56 -11.30
N LEU A 51 14.13 12.96 -10.11
CA LEU A 51 13.12 11.92 -9.84
C LEU A 51 11.74 12.48 -9.47
N LEU A 52 11.59 13.79 -9.22
CA LEU A 52 10.32 14.33 -8.72
C LEU A 52 9.15 14.09 -9.68
N TRP A 53 9.38 14.23 -10.98
CA TRP A 53 8.33 13.97 -11.98
C TRP A 53 7.98 12.48 -12.04
N VAL A 54 8.96 11.58 -11.90
CA VAL A 54 8.76 10.12 -11.85
C VAL A 54 7.98 9.74 -10.60
N LEU A 55 8.34 10.31 -9.45
CA LEU A 55 7.66 10.11 -8.17
C LEU A 55 6.20 10.56 -8.24
N LEU A 56 5.94 11.71 -8.87
CA LEU A 56 4.59 12.24 -9.06
C LEU A 56 3.74 11.29 -9.91
N ILE A 57 4.27 10.77 -11.02
CA ILE A 57 3.58 9.78 -11.85
C ILE A 57 3.33 8.48 -11.07
N SER A 58 4.33 8.00 -10.31
CA SER A 58 4.18 6.80 -9.50
C SER A 58 3.08 6.97 -8.44
N CYS A 59 2.99 8.14 -7.81
CA CYS A 59 1.95 8.44 -6.82
C CYS A 59 0.56 8.46 -7.46
N ILE A 60 0.40 9.08 -8.63
CA ILE A 60 -0.88 9.08 -9.36
C ILE A 60 -1.30 7.64 -9.70
N PHE A 61 -0.39 6.84 -10.26
CA PHE A 61 -0.69 5.47 -10.63
C PHE A 61 -1.07 4.61 -9.42
N SER A 62 -0.28 4.66 -8.34
CA SER A 62 -0.57 3.94 -7.10
C SER A 62 -1.89 4.39 -6.47
N GLY A 63 -2.19 5.69 -6.46
CA GLY A 63 -3.45 6.23 -5.94
C GLY A 63 -4.66 5.75 -6.73
N VAL A 64 -4.59 5.74 -8.06
CA VAL A 64 -5.66 5.21 -8.93
C VAL A 64 -5.86 3.72 -8.71
N LEU A 65 -4.77 2.94 -8.62
CA LEU A 65 -4.85 1.50 -8.33
C LEU A 65 -5.47 1.23 -6.97
N MET A 66 -5.03 1.93 -5.92
CA MET A 66 -5.59 1.79 -4.57
C MET A 66 -7.08 2.15 -4.54
N PHE A 67 -7.52 3.17 -5.27
CA PHE A 67 -8.92 3.52 -5.38
C PHE A 67 -9.73 2.45 -6.12
N ALA A 68 -9.22 1.94 -7.25
CA ALA A 68 -9.89 0.89 -8.03
C ALA A 68 -10.00 -0.42 -7.23
N TYR A 69 -8.91 -0.88 -6.62
CA TYR A 69 -8.92 -2.09 -5.79
C TYR A 69 -9.72 -1.92 -4.49
N GLY A 70 -9.68 -0.73 -3.89
CA GLY A 70 -10.51 -0.39 -2.73
C GLY A 70 -12.00 -0.47 -3.06
N ASN A 71 -12.44 0.17 -4.15
CA ASN A 71 -13.82 0.09 -4.61
C ASN A 71 -14.22 -1.34 -4.99
N TYR A 72 -13.34 -2.09 -5.66
CA TYR A 72 -13.59 -3.48 -5.99
C TYR A 72 -13.83 -4.33 -4.73
N ALA A 73 -12.97 -4.20 -3.73
CA ALA A 73 -13.10 -4.92 -2.46
C ALA A 73 -14.38 -4.52 -1.70
N LEU A 74 -14.77 -3.25 -1.73
CA LEU A 74 -16.01 -2.78 -1.09
C LEU A 74 -17.28 -3.29 -1.81
N LEU A 75 -17.28 -3.32 -3.14
CA LEU A 75 -18.44 -3.75 -3.95
C LEU A 75 -18.62 -5.27 -3.96
N THR A 76 -17.53 -6.03 -4.05
CA THR A 76 -17.58 -7.49 -4.18
C THR A 76 -17.36 -8.23 -2.86
N SER A 77 -16.85 -7.57 -1.82
CA SER A 77 -16.41 -8.18 -0.56
C SER A 77 -15.37 -9.30 -0.73
N GLU A 78 -14.81 -9.47 -1.94
CA GLU A 78 -13.77 -10.43 -2.28
C GLU A 78 -12.44 -9.68 -2.47
N THR A 79 -11.32 -10.32 -2.10
CA THR A 79 -10.01 -9.73 -2.39
C THR A 79 -9.76 -9.74 -3.90
N ALA A 80 -9.07 -8.72 -4.43
CA ALA A 80 -8.78 -8.65 -5.87
C ALA A 80 -8.14 -9.95 -6.39
N LEU A 81 -7.25 -10.56 -5.62
CA LEU A 81 -6.60 -11.83 -5.94
C LEU A 81 -7.57 -13.03 -5.93
N TYR A 82 -8.55 -13.04 -5.04
CA TYR A 82 -9.61 -14.05 -5.00
C TYR A 82 -10.60 -13.88 -6.15
N GLY A 83 -10.91 -12.64 -6.52
CA GLY A 83 -11.68 -12.30 -7.72
C GLY A 83 -11.00 -12.79 -9.00
N PHE A 84 -9.68 -12.58 -9.13
CA PHE A 84 -8.90 -13.14 -10.25
C PHE A 84 -8.90 -14.67 -10.27
N LYS A 85 -8.90 -15.33 -9.10
CA LYS A 85 -8.99 -16.79 -8.99
C LYS A 85 -10.35 -17.34 -9.46
N LYS A 86 -11.44 -16.61 -9.22
CA LYS A 86 -12.83 -17.07 -9.41
C LYS A 86 -13.44 -16.66 -10.76
N HIS A 87 -13.07 -15.49 -11.27
CA HIS A 87 -13.64 -14.94 -12.52
C HIS A 87 -12.80 -15.17 -13.77
N LEU A 88 -11.60 -15.74 -13.67
CA LEU A 88 -10.76 -16.11 -14.82
C LEU A 88 -10.55 -17.63 -14.89
N LYS A 89 -10.74 -18.23 -16.07
CA LYS A 89 -10.60 -19.69 -16.33
C LYS A 89 -9.21 -20.26 -15.98
N PHE A 90 -8.17 -19.43 -15.91
CA PHE A 90 -6.79 -19.76 -15.49
C PHE A 90 -6.37 -19.10 -14.15
N GLY A 91 -7.34 -18.67 -13.34
CA GLY A 91 -7.11 -17.82 -12.16
C GLY A 91 -6.19 -18.41 -11.09
N LYS A 92 -6.12 -19.73 -10.94
CA LYS A 92 -5.17 -20.40 -10.02
C LYS A 92 -3.72 -20.18 -10.42
N THR A 93 -3.41 -20.35 -11.71
CA THR A 93 -2.05 -20.18 -12.25
C THR A 93 -1.63 -18.72 -12.22
N LEU A 94 -2.54 -17.81 -12.58
CA LEU A 94 -2.27 -16.37 -12.57
C LEU A 94 -2.02 -15.84 -11.15
N ALA A 95 -2.80 -16.29 -10.16
CA ALA A 95 -2.60 -15.89 -8.77
C ALA A 95 -1.22 -16.35 -8.23
N ILE A 96 -0.80 -17.58 -8.57
CA ILE A 96 0.52 -18.09 -8.21
C ILE A 96 1.63 -17.29 -8.90
N LEU A 97 1.46 -16.98 -10.19
CA LEU A 97 2.42 -16.17 -10.95
C LEU A 97 2.58 -14.77 -10.36
N ILE A 98 1.48 -14.13 -9.96
CA ILE A 98 1.50 -12.81 -9.31
C ILE A 98 2.22 -12.88 -7.95
N ILE A 99 1.91 -13.87 -7.12
CA ILE A 99 2.58 -14.04 -5.82
C ILE A 99 4.08 -14.23 -6.02
N VAL A 100 4.47 -15.17 -6.89
CA VAL A 100 5.86 -15.47 -7.20
C VAL A 100 6.57 -14.23 -7.76
N GLY A 101 5.96 -13.54 -8.71
CA GLY A 101 6.51 -12.33 -9.31
C GLY A 101 6.72 -11.19 -8.30
N ILE A 102 5.75 -10.96 -7.41
CA ILE A 102 5.88 -9.95 -6.35
C ILE A 102 6.98 -10.36 -5.36
N THR A 103 7.01 -11.63 -4.91
CA THR A 103 8.03 -12.11 -3.97
C THR A 103 9.43 -11.98 -4.56
N PHE A 104 9.63 -12.35 -5.82
CA PHE A 104 10.91 -12.15 -6.50
C PHE A 104 11.24 -10.66 -6.64
N GLY A 105 10.27 -9.79 -6.98
CA GLY A 105 10.49 -8.34 -7.07
C GLY A 105 10.95 -7.73 -5.74
N GLN A 106 10.27 -8.08 -4.64
CA GLN A 106 10.61 -7.63 -3.29
C GLN A 106 11.97 -8.15 -2.83
N TRP A 107 12.28 -9.42 -3.11
CA TRP A 107 13.56 -10.04 -2.78
C TRP A 107 14.73 -9.36 -3.49
N ASN A 108 14.57 -9.03 -4.78
CA ASN A 108 15.59 -8.30 -5.55
C ASN A 108 15.79 -6.88 -5.00
N SER A 109 14.71 -6.20 -4.61
CA SER A 109 14.80 -4.86 -4.00
C SER A 109 15.55 -4.91 -2.66
N LEU A 110 15.22 -5.87 -1.78
CA LEU A 110 15.88 -6.03 -0.48
C LEU A 110 17.36 -6.40 -0.60
N MET A 111 17.72 -7.27 -1.54
CA MET A 111 19.13 -7.64 -1.78
C MET A 111 19.94 -6.46 -2.32
N GLY A 112 19.34 -5.58 -3.12
CA GLY A 112 19.98 -4.36 -3.61
C GLY A 112 20.33 -3.42 -2.46
N ASP A 113 19.33 -3.11 -1.63
CA ASP A 113 19.52 -2.24 -0.46
C ASP A 113 20.53 -2.85 0.54
N PHE A 114 20.47 -4.16 0.78
CA PHE A 114 21.41 -4.86 1.67
C PHE A 114 22.85 -4.87 1.12
N ARG A 115 23.03 -5.00 -0.19
CA ARG A 115 24.35 -4.95 -0.83
C ARG A 115 24.94 -3.55 -0.75
N ASP A 116 24.14 -2.51 -0.99
CA ASP A 116 24.59 -1.13 -0.82
C ASP A 116 24.90 -0.83 0.65
N PHE A 117 24.13 -1.37 1.61
CA PHE A 117 24.46 -1.26 3.03
C PHE A 117 25.83 -1.85 3.35
N ILE A 118 26.12 -3.10 2.94
CA ILE A 118 27.43 -3.73 3.18
C ILE A 118 28.57 -2.91 2.55
N LYS A 119 28.39 -2.40 1.33
CA LYS A 119 29.47 -1.73 0.59
C LYS A 119 29.78 -0.31 1.08
N TYR A 120 28.81 0.37 1.68
CA TYR A 120 28.97 1.75 2.16
C TYR A 120 29.19 1.86 3.68
N TYR A 121 28.85 0.83 4.48
CA TYR A 121 29.01 0.83 5.93
C TYR A 121 30.05 -0.16 6.49
N LEU A 122 30.55 -1.12 5.70
CA LEU A 122 31.58 -2.09 6.07
C LEU A 122 32.84 -1.90 5.23
#